data_AF-A0A151MAC9-F1
#
_entry.id   AF-A0A151MAC9-F1
#
_cell.length_a   1.000
_cell.length_b   1.000
_cell.length_c   1.000
_cell.angle_alpha   90.00
_cell.angle_beta   90.00
_cell.angle_gamma   90.00
#
_symmetry.space_group_name_H-M   'P 1'
#
loop_
_entity.id
_entity.type
_entity.pdbx_description
1 polymer ?
#
loop_
_entity_poly.entity_id
_entity_poly.type
_entity_poly.pdbx_seq_one_letter_code
_entity_poly.pdbx_strand_id
1 'polypeptide(L)'
;MFRSCSAWFSQSVGRELCDFWVAEGGVITNHHDADYLFSSDASCPDTQRIHESRDYIEGKATVFHSCYLSSNASSEMKQTVLLGHFILPPACLQEEIKRKIGSFIWEQMNNSQIEQLEILTPAEIKTVGEEEEQRIRGKQDLTRRSCPC
;
A
#
# COMPACT_ATOMS: atom_id res chain seq x y z
N MET A 1 -7.95 0.81 -6.27
CA MET A 1 -6.68 1.41 -6.75
C MET A 1 -5.79 0.40 -7.44
N PHE A 2 -5.80 -0.87 -7.01
CA PHE A 2 -4.86 -1.90 -7.47
C PHE A 2 -5.48 -2.98 -8.36
N ARG A 3 -6.61 -2.66 -9.01
CA ARG A 3 -7.33 -3.63 -9.85
C ARG A 3 -6.44 -4.17 -10.96
N SER A 4 -6.36 -5.49 -11.03
CA SER A 4 -5.53 -6.24 -12.01
C SER A 4 -4.02 -6.08 -11.83
N CYS A 5 -3.56 -5.49 -10.71
CA CYS A 5 -2.15 -5.48 -10.34
C CYS A 5 -1.86 -6.65 -9.41
N SER A 6 -0.66 -7.20 -9.51
CA SER A 6 -0.16 -8.27 -8.65
C SER A 6 0.95 -7.77 -7.71
N ALA A 7 0.99 -8.29 -6.49
CA ALA A 7 2.03 -7.92 -5.53
C ALA A 7 2.57 -9.11 -4.75
N TRP A 8 3.84 -9.00 -4.38
CA TRP A 8 4.48 -9.83 -3.39
C TRP A 8 4.75 -9.01 -2.12
N PHE A 9 4.58 -9.65 -0.96
CA PHE A 9 4.75 -9.05 0.35
C PHE A 9 5.82 -9.79 1.14
N SER A 10 6.80 -9.07 1.66
CA SER A 10 7.74 -9.58 2.66
C SER A 10 7.01 -9.99 3.94
N GLN A 11 7.60 -10.91 4.68
CA GLN A 11 7.20 -11.28 6.05
C GLN A 11 7.23 -10.10 7.04
N SER A 12 7.93 -9.01 6.71
CA SER A 12 7.91 -7.78 7.49
C SER A 12 6.62 -6.95 7.30
N VAL A 13 5.76 -7.30 6.35
CA VAL A 13 4.51 -6.59 6.10
C VAL A 13 3.37 -7.19 6.91
N GLY A 14 2.65 -6.33 7.64
CA GLY A 14 1.49 -6.73 8.41
C GLY A 14 0.33 -7.19 7.53
N ARG A 15 -0.49 -8.11 8.07
CA ARG A 15 -1.59 -8.74 7.35
C ARG A 15 -2.65 -7.74 6.90
N GLU A 16 -2.87 -6.69 7.68
CA GLU A 16 -3.80 -5.61 7.39
C GLU A 16 -3.52 -4.91 6.05
N LEU A 17 -2.24 -4.76 5.67
CA LEU A 17 -1.88 -4.17 4.38
C LEU A 17 -2.08 -5.14 3.21
N CYS A 18 -1.87 -6.44 3.45
CA CYS A 18 -2.20 -7.49 2.48
C CYS A 18 -3.71 -7.57 2.24
N ASP A 19 -4.51 -7.50 3.31
CA ASP A 19 -5.97 -7.52 3.22
C ASP A 19 -6.49 -6.26 2.51
N PHE A 20 -5.92 -5.08 2.81
CA PHE A 20 -6.21 -3.84 2.09
C PHE A 20 -5.92 -3.94 0.59
N TRP A 21 -4.76 -4.49 0.20
CA TRP A 21 -4.41 -4.70 -1.21
C TRP A 21 -5.46 -5.54 -1.95
N VAL A 22 -5.88 -6.64 -1.34
CA VAL A 22 -6.91 -7.54 -1.89
C VAL A 22 -8.28 -6.84 -1.95
N ALA A 23 -8.67 -6.11 -0.90
CA ALA A 23 -9.91 -5.34 -0.87
C ALA A 23 -9.97 -4.28 -1.99
N GLU A 24 -8.82 -3.68 -2.34
CA GLU A 24 -8.67 -2.72 -3.43
C GLU A 24 -8.57 -3.36 -4.84
N GLY A 25 -8.74 -4.69 -4.92
CA GLY A 25 -8.81 -5.48 -6.15
C GLY A 25 -7.47 -6.00 -6.66
N GLY A 26 -6.42 -5.97 -5.83
CA GLY A 26 -5.11 -6.51 -6.16
C GLY A 26 -5.03 -8.03 -5.96
N VAL A 27 -4.05 -8.66 -6.60
CA VAL A 27 -3.76 -10.10 -6.49
C VAL A 27 -2.45 -10.30 -5.75
N ILE A 28 -2.37 -11.25 -4.82
CA ILE A 28 -1.11 -11.62 -4.16
C ILE A 28 -0.49 -12.79 -4.92
N THR A 29 0.79 -12.67 -5.27
CA THR A 29 1.55 -13.71 -5.99
C THR A 29 2.98 -13.82 -5.47
N ASN A 30 3.76 -14.72 -6.07
CA ASN A 30 5.19 -14.86 -5.78
C ASN A 30 5.99 -13.67 -6.36
N HIS A 31 7.19 -13.44 -5.84
CA HIS A 31 8.01 -12.29 -6.23
C HIS A 31 8.48 -12.27 -7.71
N HIS A 32 8.46 -13.39 -8.43
CA HIS A 32 8.83 -13.41 -9.85
C HIS A 32 7.70 -12.94 -10.77
N ASP A 33 6.46 -13.17 -10.37
CA ASP A 33 5.27 -12.85 -11.17
C ASP A 33 4.57 -11.56 -10.70
N ALA A 34 5.12 -10.88 -9.70
CA ALA A 34 4.51 -9.71 -9.08
C ALA A 34 4.89 -8.41 -9.80
N ASP A 35 3.90 -7.55 -10.03
CA ASP A 35 4.12 -6.19 -10.54
C ASP A 35 4.74 -5.27 -9.47
N TYR A 36 4.44 -5.53 -8.19
CA TYR A 36 4.91 -4.74 -7.06
C TYR A 36 5.53 -5.63 -5.97
N LEU A 37 6.65 -5.18 -5.39
CA LEU A 37 7.31 -5.84 -4.27
C LEU A 37 7.25 -4.91 -3.06
N PHE A 38 6.55 -5.32 -2.00
CA PHE A 38 6.42 -4.52 -0.77
C PHE A 38 7.15 -5.14 0.42
N SER A 39 7.82 -4.29 1.20
CA SER A 39 8.45 -4.66 2.47
C SER A 39 8.39 -3.52 3.46
N SER A 40 8.30 -3.80 4.76
CA SER A 40 8.41 -2.78 5.81
C SER A 40 9.83 -2.67 6.37
N ASP A 41 10.71 -3.61 6.01
CA ASP A 41 12.05 -3.71 6.58
C ASP A 41 13.03 -4.29 5.56
N ALA A 42 13.98 -3.46 5.12
CA ALA A 42 15.03 -3.85 4.19
C ALA A 42 16.02 -4.88 4.77
N SER A 43 16.04 -5.05 6.10
CA SER A 43 16.85 -6.05 6.80
C SER A 43 16.15 -7.41 6.92
N CYS A 44 14.87 -7.50 6.56
CA CYS A 44 14.13 -8.75 6.58
C CYS A 44 14.76 -9.77 5.59
N PRO A 45 14.99 -11.04 5.99
CA PRO A 45 15.74 -12.00 5.17
C PRO A 45 15.16 -12.27 3.78
N ASP A 46 13.84 -12.17 3.61
CA ASP A 46 13.22 -12.32 2.29
C ASP A 46 13.43 -11.09 1.39
N THR A 47 13.44 -9.90 1.98
CA THR A 47 13.71 -8.65 1.28
C THR A 47 15.18 -8.55 0.88
N GLN A 48 16.09 -8.98 1.75
CA GLN A 48 17.51 -9.10 1.41
C GLN A 48 17.74 -10.03 0.22
N ARG A 49 17.06 -11.18 0.17
CA ARG A 49 17.13 -12.09 -0.99
C ARG A 49 16.69 -11.42 -2.30
N ILE A 50 15.71 -10.52 -2.25
CA ILE A 50 15.32 -9.73 -3.44
C ILE A 50 16.45 -8.75 -3.80
N HIS A 51 17.00 -8.00 -2.85
CA HIS A 51 18.08 -7.04 -3.09
C HIS A 51 19.37 -7.70 -3.63
N GLU A 52 19.63 -8.95 -3.26
CA GLU A 52 20.77 -9.75 -3.73
C GLU A 52 20.47 -10.51 -5.02
N SER A 53 19.21 -10.50 -5.48
CA SER A 53 18.80 -11.20 -6.69
C SER A 53 19.36 -10.54 -7.95
N ARG A 54 19.48 -11.35 -9.01
CA ARG A 54 19.88 -10.87 -10.34
C ARG A 54 18.92 -9.82 -10.89
N ASP A 55 17.61 -9.99 -10.67
CA ASP A 55 16.60 -9.06 -11.17
C ASP A 55 16.75 -7.67 -10.54
N TYR A 56 17.10 -7.59 -9.26
CA TYR A 56 17.39 -6.30 -8.62
C TYR A 56 18.68 -5.66 -9.14
N ILE A 57 19.77 -6.44 -9.24
CA ILE A 57 21.07 -5.94 -9.73
C ILE A 57 20.98 -5.45 -11.18
N GLU A 58 20.16 -6.10 -12.01
CA GLU A 58 19.90 -5.70 -13.40
C GLU A 58 18.82 -4.62 -13.55
N GLY A 59 18.29 -4.08 -12.44
CA GLY A 59 17.30 -3.00 -12.44
C GLY A 59 15.89 -3.41 -12.90
N LYS A 60 15.58 -4.71 -12.87
CA LYS A 60 14.27 -5.29 -13.22
C LYS A 60 13.31 -5.39 -12.04
N ALA A 61 13.83 -5.37 -10.81
CA ALA A 61 13.04 -5.39 -9.59
C ALA A 61 13.31 -4.13 -8.76
N THR A 62 12.26 -3.59 -8.13
CA THR A 62 12.36 -2.50 -7.15
C THR A 62 11.46 -2.86 -5.97
N VAL A 63 12.00 -2.74 -4.75
CA VAL A 63 11.24 -2.96 -3.52
C VAL A 63 10.71 -1.62 -3.05
N PHE A 64 9.44 -1.57 -2.66
CA PHE A 64 8.79 -0.40 -2.10
C PHE A 64 8.46 -0.62 -0.61
N HIS A 65 8.52 0.46 0.17
CA HIS A 65 8.13 0.47 1.56
C HIS A 65 6.61 0.32 1.66
N SER A 66 6.15 -0.58 2.53
CA SER A 66 4.74 -0.93 2.72
C SER A 66 3.85 0.25 3.13
N CYS A 67 4.41 1.27 3.81
CA CYS A 67 3.71 2.54 4.12
C CYS A 67 3.07 3.23 2.92
N TYR A 68 3.49 2.92 1.69
CA TYR A 68 2.77 3.36 0.49
C TYR A 68 1.29 2.97 0.58
N LEU A 69 0.99 1.73 0.99
CA LEU A 69 -0.38 1.25 1.12
C LEU A 69 -1.15 1.98 2.22
N SER A 70 -0.53 2.20 3.38
CA SER A 70 -1.12 2.99 4.48
C SER A 70 -1.45 4.42 4.04
N SER A 71 -0.57 5.05 3.26
CA SER A 71 -0.79 6.40 2.73
C SER A 71 -1.95 6.49 1.73
N ASN A 72 -2.35 5.36 1.13
CA ASN A 72 -3.49 5.29 0.21
C ASN A 72 -4.78 4.81 0.89
N ALA A 73 -4.69 4.29 2.12
CA ALA A 73 -5.84 3.84 2.90
C ALA A 73 -6.58 4.98 3.59
N SER A 74 -5.92 6.10 3.91
CA SER A 74 -6.55 7.24 4.59
C SER A 74 -7.38 8.10 3.63
N SER A 75 -8.71 8.06 3.81
CA SER A 75 -9.71 8.71 2.95
C SER A 75 -9.67 10.25 3.00
N GLU A 76 -9.13 10.86 4.06
CA GLU A 76 -9.29 12.29 4.34
C GLU A 76 -8.34 13.22 3.57
N MET A 77 -7.22 12.69 3.05
CA MET A 77 -6.37 13.41 2.12
C MET A 77 -5.86 12.42 1.09
N LYS A 78 -6.56 12.32 -0.05
CA LYS A 78 -6.02 11.73 -1.28
C LYS A 78 -4.90 12.61 -1.85
N GLN A 79 -3.89 12.88 -1.05
CA GLN A 79 -2.64 13.40 -1.56
C GLN A 79 -2.01 12.22 -2.27
N THR A 80 -2.14 12.19 -3.60
CA THR A 80 -1.59 11.12 -4.43
C THR A 80 -0.07 11.10 -4.24
N VAL A 81 0.41 10.33 -3.27
CA VAL A 81 1.84 10.22 -3.03
C VAL A 81 2.41 9.33 -4.11
N LEU A 82 3.42 9.85 -4.81
CA LEU A 82 4.08 9.11 -5.88
C LEU A 82 4.77 7.87 -5.30
N LEU A 83 4.60 6.73 -5.96
CA LEU A 83 5.20 5.46 -5.57
C LEU A 83 6.73 5.57 -5.39
N GLY A 84 7.39 6.40 -6.20
CA GLY A 84 8.83 6.65 -6.12
C GLY A 84 9.33 7.20 -4.78
N HIS A 85 8.46 7.84 -3.98
CA HIS A 85 8.83 8.29 -2.63
C HIS A 85 8.94 7.14 -1.62
N PHE A 86 8.52 5.94 -2.00
CA PHE A 86 8.54 4.75 -1.16
C PHE A 86 9.53 3.71 -1.66
N ILE A 87 10.49 4.04 -2.53
CA ILE A 87 11.55 3.08 -2.89
C ILE A 87 12.30 2.69 -1.64
N LEU A 88 12.34 1.41 -1.30
CA LEU A 88 13.05 0.86 -0.14
C LEU A 88 14.42 0.33 -0.60
N PRO A 89 15.52 1.08 -0.40
CA PRO A 89 16.83 0.59 -0.77
C PRO A 89 17.36 -0.43 0.26
N PRO A 90 18.37 -1.24 -0.11
CA PRO A 90 19.10 -2.11 0.80
C PRO A 90 19.50 -1.39 2.09
N ALA A 91 19.35 -2.06 3.24
CA ALA A 91 19.60 -1.46 4.55
C ALA A 91 21.01 -0.86 4.67
N CYS A 92 22.02 -1.48 4.05
CA CYS A 92 23.40 -0.98 4.04
C CYS A 92 23.59 0.37 3.33
N LEU A 93 22.64 0.78 2.47
CA LEU A 93 22.68 2.05 1.75
C LEU A 93 21.87 3.16 2.44
N GLN A 94 20.94 2.79 3.33
CA GLN A 94 19.99 3.74 3.91
C GLN A 94 20.67 4.85 4.71
N GLU A 95 21.67 4.52 5.53
CA GLU A 95 22.38 5.54 6.34
C GLU A 95 23.16 6.54 5.48
N GLU A 96 23.75 6.09 4.38
CA GLU A 96 24.44 7.01 3.46
C GLU A 96 23.46 7.93 2.74
N ILE A 97 22.33 7.37 2.27
CA ILE A 97 21.25 8.14 1.63
C ILE A 97 20.71 9.19 2.60
N LYS A 98 20.40 8.78 3.84
CA LYS A 98 19.89 9.69 4.88
C LYS A 98 20.86 10.83 5.19
N ARG A 99 22.16 10.53 5.23
CA ARG A 99 23.19 11.55 5.45
C ARG A 99 23.29 12.57 4.31
N LYS A 100 23.04 12.16 3.06
CA LYS A 100 23.20 13.02 1.88
C LYS A 100 21.92 13.77 1.48
N ILE A 101 20.76 13.12 1.63
CA ILE A 101 19.48 13.60 1.09
C ILE A 101 18.50 13.94 2.22
N GLY A 102 18.58 13.25 3.35
CA GLY A 102 17.66 13.37 4.49
C GLY A 102 16.82 12.12 4.71
N SER A 103 15.99 12.15 5.75
CA SER A 103 15.11 11.04 6.14
C SER A 103 14.11 10.65 5.06
N PHE A 104 13.75 9.37 5.04
CA PHE A 104 12.71 8.87 4.16
C PHE A 104 11.32 9.32 4.63
N ILE A 105 10.38 9.46 3.70
CA ILE A 105 9.04 9.97 4.02
C ILE A 105 8.30 9.04 5.00
N TRP A 106 8.51 7.73 4.91
CA TRP A 106 7.87 6.73 5.77
C TRP A 106 8.41 6.72 7.20
N GLU A 107 9.63 7.23 7.46
CA GLU A 107 10.16 7.39 8.82
C GLU A 107 9.36 8.43 9.63
N GLN A 108 8.74 9.40 8.95
CA GLN A 108 7.85 10.37 9.59
C GLN A 108 6.42 9.85 9.73
N MET A 109 5.95 9.04 8.77
CA MET A 109 4.61 8.46 8.78
C MET A 109 4.40 7.48 9.94
N ASN A 110 5.40 6.65 10.26
CA ASN A 110 5.30 5.70 11.37
C ASN A 110 5.11 6.40 12.73
N ASN A 111 5.63 7.61 12.91
CA ASN A 111 5.46 8.38 14.14
C ASN A 111 4.06 9.00 14.28
N SER A 112 3.28 9.09 13.20
CA SER A 112 1.95 9.72 13.18
C SER A 112 0.80 8.73 12.95
N GLN A 113 1.06 7.57 12.32
CA GLN A 113 0.04 6.59 11.94
C GLN A 113 -0.10 5.43 12.91
N ILE A 114 0.91 5.15 13.76
CA ILE A 114 0.74 4.18 14.87
C ILE A 114 -0.42 4.62 15.78
N GLU A 115 -0.64 5.93 15.96
CA GLU A 115 -1.81 6.45 16.70
C GLU A 115 -3.16 6.28 15.96
N GLN A 116 -3.18 6.12 14.63
CA GLN A 116 -4.43 6.00 13.85
C GLN A 116 -4.83 4.54 13.57
N LEU A 117 -3.88 3.62 13.47
CA LEU A 117 -4.16 2.19 13.22
C LEU A 117 -4.63 1.43 14.47
N GLU A 118 -4.35 1.91 15.69
CA GLU A 118 -4.93 1.34 16.92
C GLU A 118 -6.45 1.59 17.06
N ILE A 119 -7.06 2.41 16.19
CA ILE A 119 -8.47 2.81 16.31
C ILE A 119 -9.42 1.88 15.53
N LEU A 120 -8.98 1.18 14.48
CA LEU A 120 -9.90 0.38 13.68
C LEU A 120 -10.13 -1.00 14.28
N THR A 121 -11.18 -1.12 15.08
CA THR A 121 -11.69 -2.43 15.51
C THR A 121 -12.50 -3.08 14.39
N PRO A 122 -12.59 -4.44 14.34
CA PRO A 122 -13.28 -5.17 13.26
C PRO A 122 -14.76 -4.82 13.05
N ALA A 123 -15.38 -4.09 13.97
CA ALA A 123 -16.77 -3.65 13.90
C ALA A 123 -16.99 -2.49 12.91
N GLU A 124 -16.00 -1.62 12.72
CA GLU A 124 -16.14 -0.39 11.92
C GLU A 124 -15.93 -0.63 10.41
N ILE A 125 -15.29 -1.74 10.05
CA ILE A 125 -15.16 -2.17 8.65
C ILE A 125 -16.53 -2.57 8.06
N LYS A 126 -17.47 -3.04 8.90
CA LYS A 126 -18.82 -3.43 8.46
C LYS A 126 -19.72 -2.22 8.20
N THR A 127 -19.63 -1.17 9.01
CA THR A 127 -20.50 0.00 8.89
C THR A 127 -20.19 0.84 7.65
N VAL A 128 -18.91 0.96 7.28
CA VAL A 128 -18.50 1.66 6.05
C VAL A 128 -19.04 0.95 4.78
N GLY A 129 -19.11 -0.38 4.79
CA GLY A 129 -19.67 -1.16 3.68
C GLY A 129 -21.17 -0.94 3.49
N GLU A 130 -21.93 -0.82 4.58
CA GLU A 130 -23.39 -0.63 4.54
C GLU A 130 -23.78 0.79 4.10
N GLU A 131 -23.00 1.81 4.48
CA GLU A 131 -23.25 3.21 4.09
C GLU A 131 -22.96 3.47 2.60
N GLU A 132 -21.91 2.87 2.05
CA GLU A 132 -21.60 2.93 0.61
C GLU A 132 -22.70 2.24 -0.23
N GLU A 133 -23.22 1.09 0.21
CA GLU A 133 -24.28 0.36 -0.51
C GLU A 133 -25.61 1.14 -0.53
N GLN A 134 -25.95 1.84 0.56
CA GLN A 134 -27.12 2.72 0.62
C GLN A 134 -26.96 3.96 -0.27
N ARG A 135 -25.74 4.52 -0.35
CA ARG A 135 -25.44 5.69 -1.18
C ARG A 135 -25.47 5.37 -2.68
N ILE A 136 -25.08 4.16 -3.06
CA ILE A 136 -25.16 3.67 -4.45
C ILE A 136 -26.63 3.42 -4.84
N ARG A 137 -27.43 2.85 -3.93
CA ARG A 137 -28.88 2.60 -4.17
C ARG A 137 -29.67 3.90 -4.35
N GLY A 138 -29.37 4.95 -3.58
CA GLY A 138 -30.04 6.25 -3.70
C GLY A 138 -29.76 6.99 -5.03
N LYS A 139 -28.59 6.78 -5.64
CA LYS A 139 -28.23 7.42 -6.93
C LYS A 139 -28.90 6.77 -8.15
N GLN A 140 -29.21 5.46 -8.09
CA GLN A 140 -29.89 4.74 -9.17
C GLN A 140 -31.39 5.09 -9.26
N ASP A 141 -32.01 5.48 -8.14
CA ASP A 141 -33.44 5.81 -8.09
C ASP A 141 -33.74 7.23 -8.65
N LEU A 142 -32.77 8.14 -8.54
CA LEU A 142 -32.84 9.50 -9.12
C LEU A 142 -32.65 9.51 -10.64
N THR A 143 -31.97 8.52 -11.21
CA THR A 143 -31.75 8.41 -12.66
C THR A 143 -32.95 7.82 -13.40
N ARG A 144 -33.86 7.10 -12.73
CA ARG A 144 -35.09 6.56 -13.33
C ARG A 144 -36.23 7.56 -13.46
N ARG A 145 -36.17 8.72 -12.79
CA ARG A 145 -37.26 9.73 -12.77
C ARG A 145 -37.11 10.85 -13.82
N SER A 146 -36.10 10.78 -14.67
CA SER A 146 -35.71 11.88 -15.57
C SER A 146 -35.89 11.56 -17.06
N CYS A 147 -36.92 10.79 -17.43
CA CYS A 147 -37.38 10.70 -18.82
C CYS A 147 -38.79 11.32 -18.92
N PRO A 148 -38.94 12.55 -19.41
CA PRO A 148 -40.23 13.06 -19.82
C PRO A 148 -40.56 12.53 -21.23
N CYS A 149 -41.80 12.04 -21.39
CA CYS A 149 -42.44 11.76 -22.69
C CYS A 149 -42.73 13.05 -23.46
#